data_AF-A0A3N0WCY4-F1
#
_entry.id   AF-A0A3N0WCY4-F1
#
_cell.length_a   1.000
_cell.length_b   1.000
_cell.length_c   1.000
_cell.angle_alpha   90.00
_cell.angle_beta   90.00
_cell.angle_gamma   90.00
#
_symmetry.space_group_name_H-M   'P 1'
#
loop_
_entity.id
_entity.type
_entity.pdbx_description
1 polymer ?
#
loop_
_entity_poly.entity_id
_entity_poly.type
_entity_poly.pdbx_seq_one_letter_code
_entity_poly.pdbx_strand_id
1 'polypeptide(L)'
;MTKEEKIKEAYLGLGLPFSENILFDNGWLKIKPTQYQSKYQDVDLLKLTNHVHSIRPKSLQGIENNNGWIKIDFKSDIPMTTKKELNKDIEYHVIMGKDNSVFYESLKLNEVHSFYDKGWITHYQPIEKPKPPIY
;
A
#
# COMPACT_ATOMS: atom_id res chain seq x y z
N MET A 1 -8.70 8.45 -7.66
CA MET A 1 -9.02 8.74 -6.25
C MET A 1 -7.73 9.10 -5.55
N THR A 2 -7.70 10.22 -4.85
CA THR A 2 -6.51 10.67 -4.11
C THR A 2 -6.38 9.95 -2.77
N LYS A 3 -5.21 10.09 -2.12
CA LYS A 3 -4.98 9.56 -0.77
C LYS A 3 -5.97 10.17 0.23
N GLU A 4 -6.25 11.47 0.11
CA GLU A 4 -7.19 12.18 0.98
C GLU A 4 -8.63 11.67 0.83
N GLU A 5 -9.07 11.45 -0.42
CA GLU A 5 -10.38 10.90 -0.71
C GLU A 5 -10.55 9.50 -0.11
N LYS A 6 -9.51 8.65 -0.21
CA LYS A 6 -9.51 7.31 0.40
C LYS A 6 -9.60 7.34 1.93
N ILE A 7 -8.84 8.22 2.58
CA ILE A 7 -8.89 8.38 4.05
C ILE A 7 -10.30 8.82 4.46
N LYS A 8 -10.84 9.83 3.79
CA LYS A 8 -12.18 10.37 4.06
C LYS A 8 -13.26 9.30 3.89
N GLU A 9 -13.23 8.57 2.79
CA GLU A 9 -14.15 7.46 2.49
C GLU A 9 -14.15 6.42 3.63
N ALA A 10 -12.98 6.00 4.11
CA ALA A 10 -12.86 4.99 5.16
C ALA A 10 -13.45 5.44 6.51
N TYR A 11 -13.21 6.68 6.94
CA TYR A 11 -13.77 7.21 8.19
C TYR A 11 -15.29 7.36 8.10
N LEU A 12 -15.79 7.94 7.01
CA LEU A 12 -17.22 8.13 6.79
C LEU A 12 -17.95 6.79 6.69
N GLY A 13 -17.35 5.79 6.04
CA GLY A 13 -17.90 4.43 5.95
C GLY A 13 -18.07 3.74 7.32
N LEU A 14 -17.22 4.08 8.29
CA LEU A 14 -17.35 3.61 9.67
C LEU A 14 -18.26 4.49 10.53
N GLY A 15 -18.78 5.60 10.01
CA GLY A 15 -19.54 6.60 10.77
C GLY A 15 -18.69 7.33 11.81
N LEU A 16 -17.38 7.42 11.59
CA LEU A 16 -16.43 8.08 12.50
C LEU A 16 -16.21 9.54 12.08
N PRO A 17 -15.85 10.42 13.04
CA PRO A 17 -15.54 11.80 12.70
C PRO A 17 -14.30 11.88 11.81
N PHE A 18 -14.31 12.86 10.91
CA PHE A 18 -13.21 13.15 9.98
C PHE A 18 -12.71 14.58 10.20
N SER A 19 -11.39 14.78 10.16
CA SER A 19 -10.71 16.07 10.31
C SER A 19 -9.50 16.13 9.39
N GLU A 20 -9.18 17.30 8.86
CA GLU A 20 -8.02 17.51 7.98
C GLU A 20 -6.68 17.15 8.65
N ASN A 21 -6.59 17.25 9.97
CA ASN A 21 -5.40 16.84 10.72
C ASN A 21 -5.03 15.35 10.52
N ILE A 22 -6.02 14.50 10.18
CA ILE A 22 -5.83 13.07 9.90
C ILE A 22 -5.06 12.86 8.58
N LEU A 23 -5.20 13.77 7.61
CA LEU A 23 -4.56 13.67 6.30
C LEU A 23 -3.03 13.72 6.42
N PHE A 24 -2.54 14.57 7.30
CA PHE A 24 -1.10 14.74 7.56
C PHE A 24 -0.49 13.60 8.40
N ASP A 25 -1.31 12.80 9.08
CA ASP A 25 -0.87 11.71 9.95
C ASP A 25 -1.17 10.32 9.34
N ASN A 26 -1.10 10.18 8.00
CA ASN A 26 -1.30 8.90 7.30
C ASN A 26 -2.57 8.13 7.71
N GLY A 27 -3.67 8.86 7.96
CA GLY A 27 -4.93 8.24 8.33
C GLY A 27 -5.11 8.02 9.84
N TRP A 28 -4.24 8.54 10.71
CA TRP A 28 -4.41 8.47 12.17
C TRP A 28 -5.21 9.66 12.72
N LEU A 29 -6.18 9.35 13.59
CA LEU A 29 -7.03 10.33 14.26
C LEU A 29 -6.95 10.20 15.78
N LYS A 30 -6.63 11.29 16.46
CA LYS A 30 -6.78 11.41 17.91
C LYS A 30 -8.25 11.60 18.29
N ILE A 31 -8.78 10.70 19.09
CA ILE A 31 -10.20 10.62 19.41
C ILE A 31 -10.44 10.07 20.83
N LYS A 32 -11.61 10.37 21.43
CA LYS A 32 -12.03 9.77 22.70
C LYS A 32 -12.56 8.34 22.49
N PRO A 33 -12.34 7.41 23.43
CA PRO A 33 -12.86 6.04 23.37
C PRO A 33 -14.36 5.93 23.05
N THR A 34 -15.17 6.81 23.63
CA THR A 34 -16.63 6.82 23.46
C THR A 34 -17.08 7.04 22.02
N GLN A 35 -16.22 7.57 21.15
CA GLN A 35 -16.56 7.91 19.77
C GLN A 35 -16.32 6.78 18.76
N TYR A 36 -15.58 5.73 19.12
CA TYR A 36 -15.29 4.61 18.22
C TYR A 36 -15.49 3.23 18.84
N GLN A 37 -15.96 3.15 20.09
CA GLN A 37 -16.09 1.89 20.83
C GLN A 37 -16.89 0.80 20.08
N SER A 38 -17.93 1.19 19.32
CA SER A 38 -18.72 0.29 18.47
C SER A 38 -17.99 -0.19 17.21
N LYS A 39 -16.82 0.36 16.90
CA LYS A 39 -15.98 0.12 15.71
C LYS A 39 -14.60 -0.42 16.07
N TYR A 40 -14.42 -0.90 17.31
CA TYR A 40 -13.12 -1.36 17.82
C TYR A 40 -12.48 -2.44 16.94
N GLN A 41 -13.29 -3.30 16.31
CA GLN A 41 -12.78 -4.37 15.43
C GLN A 41 -12.32 -3.85 14.05
N ASP A 42 -12.82 -2.68 13.63
CA ASP A 42 -12.60 -2.11 12.31
C ASP A 42 -11.44 -1.09 12.28
N VAL A 43 -10.85 -0.79 13.43
CA VAL A 43 -9.78 0.20 13.57
C VAL A 43 -8.52 -0.40 14.20
N ASP A 44 -7.36 0.09 13.76
CA ASP A 44 -6.11 0.01 14.50
C ASP A 44 -6.13 1.03 15.64
N LEU A 45 -5.48 0.69 16.74
CA LEU A 45 -5.51 1.48 17.97
C LEU A 45 -4.10 1.71 18.54
N LEU A 46 -3.79 2.98 18.82
CA LEU A 46 -2.66 3.40 19.64
C LEU A 46 -3.18 4.14 20.87
N LYS A 47 -3.07 3.52 22.05
CA LYS A 47 -3.51 4.14 23.30
C LYS A 47 -2.46 5.15 23.77
N LEU A 48 -2.80 6.44 23.73
CA LEU A 48 -1.91 7.51 24.21
C LEU A 48 -2.14 7.78 25.70
N THR A 49 -3.41 7.90 26.11
CA THR A 49 -3.84 8.03 27.51
C THR A 49 -5.15 7.26 27.71
N ASN A 50 -5.72 7.27 28.92
CA ASN A 50 -7.06 6.68 29.18
C ASN A 50 -8.21 7.46 28.51
N HIS A 51 -7.98 8.70 28.08
CA HIS A 51 -9.03 9.57 27.54
C HIS A 51 -8.81 9.98 26.08
N VAL A 52 -7.62 9.74 25.55
CA VAL A 52 -7.24 10.07 24.17
C VAL A 52 -6.51 8.90 23.56
N HIS A 53 -7.08 8.36 22.49
CA HIS A 53 -6.50 7.28 21.71
C HIS A 53 -6.25 7.80 20.29
N SER A 54 -5.25 7.26 19.60
CA SER A 54 -5.13 7.42 18.15
C SER A 54 -5.71 6.20 17.47
N ILE A 55 -6.59 6.40 16.50
CA ILE A 55 -7.19 5.30 15.72
C ILE A 55 -6.96 5.50 14.24
N ARG A 56 -6.97 4.39 13.49
CA ARG A 56 -6.98 4.39 12.02
C ARG A 56 -7.86 3.25 11.52
N PRO A 57 -8.80 3.46 10.60
CA PRO A 57 -9.51 2.36 9.95
C PRO A 57 -8.54 1.31 9.38
N LYS A 58 -8.79 0.02 9.64
CA LYS A 58 -7.93 -1.07 9.15
C LYS A 58 -7.82 -1.12 7.63
N SER A 59 -8.86 -0.65 6.93
CA SER A 59 -8.84 -0.49 5.47
C SER A 59 -7.79 0.50 4.96
N LEU A 60 -7.22 1.34 5.83
CA LEU A 60 -6.13 2.28 5.50
C LEU A 60 -4.74 1.74 5.87
N GLN A 61 -4.62 0.47 6.29
CA GLN A 61 -3.30 -0.13 6.47
C GLN A 61 -2.50 -0.07 5.16
N GLY A 62 -1.23 0.31 5.28
CA GLY A 62 -0.31 0.50 4.16
C GLY A 62 -0.52 1.77 3.34
N ILE A 63 -1.41 2.70 3.74
CA ILE A 63 -1.59 3.96 3.02
C ILE A 63 -0.36 4.89 3.11
N GLU A 64 0.51 4.68 4.09
CA GLU A 64 1.79 5.35 4.23
C GLU A 64 2.76 5.06 3.06
N ASN A 65 2.71 3.86 2.50
CA ASN A 65 3.65 3.38 1.48
C ASN A 65 2.96 2.67 0.30
N ASN A 66 1.66 2.92 0.11
CA ASN A 66 0.83 2.28 -0.92
C ASN A 66 0.88 0.74 -0.88
N ASN A 67 0.85 0.14 0.31
CA ASN A 67 1.00 -1.30 0.53
C ASN A 67 2.30 -1.88 -0.07
N GLY A 68 3.34 -1.06 -0.20
CA GLY A 68 4.61 -1.43 -0.81
C GLY A 68 4.60 -1.44 -2.34
N TRP A 69 3.50 -1.02 -2.99
CA TRP A 69 3.44 -0.86 -4.44
C TRP A 69 4.13 0.42 -4.88
N ILE A 70 5.10 0.25 -5.77
CA ILE A 70 5.85 1.33 -6.38
C ILE A 70 5.21 1.64 -7.73
N LYS A 71 4.78 2.88 -7.92
CA LYS A 71 4.28 3.37 -9.21
C LYS A 71 5.44 3.56 -10.18
N ILE A 72 5.23 3.17 -11.43
CA ILE A 72 6.20 3.38 -12.51
C ILE A 72 5.75 4.59 -13.31
N ASP A 73 6.40 5.73 -13.08
CA ASP A 73 6.20 6.95 -13.87
C ASP A 73 7.22 7.03 -15.02
N PHE A 74 8.39 6.43 -14.82
CA PHE A 74 9.49 6.38 -15.78
C PHE A 74 10.15 5.00 -15.82
N LYS A 75 10.81 4.69 -16.94
CA LYS A 75 11.55 3.42 -17.09
C LYS A 75 12.64 3.25 -16.02
N SER A 76 13.21 4.35 -15.54
CA SER A 76 14.22 4.38 -14.48
C SER A 76 13.71 3.93 -13.12
N ASP A 77 12.39 3.93 -12.91
CA ASP A 77 11.79 3.50 -11.65
C ASP A 77 11.83 1.97 -11.54
N ILE A 78 11.89 1.27 -12.67
CA ILE A 78 12.08 -0.17 -12.71
C ILE A 78 13.53 -0.48 -12.37
N PRO A 79 13.82 -1.41 -11.44
CA PRO A 79 15.18 -1.81 -11.10
C PRO A 79 16.01 -2.11 -12.35
N MET A 80 17.09 -1.36 -12.56
CA MET A 80 18.00 -1.59 -13.68
C MET A 80 18.73 -2.90 -13.44
N THR A 81 18.70 -3.77 -14.45
CA THR A 81 19.51 -4.98 -14.44
C THR A 81 20.97 -4.62 -14.69
N THR A 82 21.84 -4.79 -13.68
CA THR A 82 23.23 -5.11 -13.99
C THR A 82 23.29 -6.52 -14.60
N LYS A 83 24.30 -6.84 -15.44
CA LYS A 83 24.51 -8.23 -15.95
C LYS A 83 24.52 -9.28 -14.83
N LYS A 84 24.83 -8.88 -13.60
CA LYS A 84 24.89 -9.73 -12.40
C LYS A 84 23.51 -10.00 -11.79
N GLU A 85 22.52 -9.15 -12.04
CA GLU A 85 21.15 -9.26 -11.53
C GLU A 85 20.20 -9.93 -12.51
N LEU A 86 20.53 -9.94 -13.81
CA LEU A 86 19.81 -10.70 -14.83
C LEU A 86 19.78 -12.22 -14.54
N ASN A 87 20.76 -12.70 -13.76
CA ASN A 87 20.89 -14.10 -13.35
C ASN A 87 20.29 -14.39 -11.97
N LYS A 88 19.73 -13.39 -11.27
CA LYS A 88 19.01 -13.64 -10.02
C LYS A 88 17.53 -13.88 -10.35
N ASP A 89 16.95 -14.96 -9.82
CA ASP A 89 15.51 -15.23 -9.87
C ASP A 89 14.75 -14.26 -8.93
N ILE A 90 14.85 -12.96 -9.23
CA ILE A 90 14.07 -11.90 -8.58
C ILE A 90 12.76 -11.81 -9.34
N GLU A 91 11.69 -12.07 -8.61
CA GLU A 91 10.32 -11.94 -9.08
C GLU A 91 9.70 -10.71 -8.44
N TYR A 92 8.77 -10.11 -9.17
CA TYR A 92 8.02 -8.93 -8.77
C TYR A 92 6.54 -9.21 -8.96
N HIS A 93 5.73 -8.83 -7.98
CA HIS A 93 4.32 -8.63 -8.24
C HIS A 93 4.16 -7.38 -9.10
N VAL A 94 3.28 -7.42 -10.10
CA VAL A 94 2.98 -6.28 -10.96
C VAL A 94 1.48 -6.04 -11.03
N ILE A 95 1.10 -4.78 -11.17
CA ILE A 95 -0.27 -4.40 -11.55
C ILE A 95 -0.26 -4.10 -13.04
N MET A 96 -0.96 -4.95 -13.79
CA MET A 96 -1.12 -4.78 -15.23
C MET A 96 -2.45 -4.11 -15.55
N GLY A 97 -2.43 -3.18 -16.52
CA GLY A 97 -3.61 -2.56 -17.09
C GLY A 97 -3.74 -2.94 -18.56
N LYS A 98 -4.84 -3.60 -18.94
CA LYS A 98 -5.18 -3.84 -20.35
C LYS A 98 -6.69 -3.76 -20.52
N ASP A 99 -7.15 -3.00 -21.51
CA ASP A 99 -8.57 -2.94 -21.90
C ASP A 99 -9.51 -2.67 -20.70
N ASN A 100 -9.18 -1.67 -19.88
CA ASN A 100 -9.88 -1.30 -18.62
C ASN A 100 -9.91 -2.38 -17.53
N SER A 101 -9.20 -3.49 -17.72
CA SER A 101 -9.05 -4.54 -16.71
C SER A 101 -7.74 -4.39 -15.96
N VAL A 102 -7.77 -4.68 -14.67
CA VAL A 102 -6.62 -4.68 -13.77
C VAL A 102 -6.31 -6.12 -13.38
N PHE A 103 -5.06 -6.55 -13.61
CA PHE A 103 -4.57 -7.89 -13.28
C PHE A 103 -3.37 -7.81 -12.34
N TYR A 104 -3.23 -8.82 -11.49
CA TYR A 104 -2.08 -9.01 -10.62
C TYR A 104 -1.32 -10.25 -11.06
N GLU A 105 -0.04 -10.08 -11.38
CA GLU A 105 0.82 -11.15 -11.88
C GLU A 105 2.17 -11.14 -11.17
N SER A 106 2.87 -12.27 -11.21
CA SER A 106 4.27 -12.38 -10.80
C SER A 106 5.17 -12.53 -12.02
N LEU A 107 6.10 -11.59 -12.21
CA LEU A 107 6.99 -11.53 -13.36
C LEU A 107 8.45 -11.55 -12.92
N LYS A 108 9.31 -12.19 -13.70
CA LYS A 108 10.76 -12.02 -13.57
C LYS A 108 11.16 -10.62 -14.02
N LEU A 109 12.27 -10.10 -13.51
CA LEU A 109 12.73 -8.74 -13.81
C LEU A 109 12.80 -8.42 -15.32
N ASN A 110 13.29 -9.36 -16.14
CA ASN A 110 13.35 -9.19 -17.59
C ASN A 110 11.96 -9.08 -18.25
N GLU A 111 10.97 -9.77 -17.70
CA GLU A 111 9.57 -9.68 -18.14
C GLU A 111 8.97 -8.34 -17.73
N VAL A 112 9.24 -7.85 -16.52
CA VAL A 112 8.80 -6.52 -16.06
C VAL A 112 9.23 -5.42 -17.05
N HIS A 113 10.51 -5.42 -17.49
CA HIS A 113 11.00 -4.47 -18.49
C HIS A 113 10.25 -4.60 -19.84
N SER A 114 10.04 -5.83 -20.32
CA SER A 114 9.32 -6.09 -21.58
C SER A 114 7.87 -5.65 -21.54
N PHE A 115 7.18 -5.87 -20.42
CA PHE A 115 5.78 -5.48 -20.24
C PHE A 115 5.62 -3.97 -20.03
N TYR A 116 6.59 -3.31 -19.40
CA TYR A 116 6.62 -1.85 -19.32
C TYR A 116 6.79 -1.20 -20.67
N ASP A 117 7.69 -1.70 -21.51
CA ASP A 117 7.90 -1.17 -22.86
C ASP A 117 6.65 -1.30 -23.75
N LYS A 118 5.75 -2.24 -23.42
CA LYS A 118 4.42 -2.39 -24.05
C LYS A 118 3.33 -1.51 -23.42
N GLY A 119 3.64 -0.79 -22.35
CA GLY A 119 2.71 0.05 -21.59
C GLY A 119 1.72 -0.75 -20.75
N TRP A 120 2.02 -2.00 -20.41
CA TRP A 120 1.06 -2.89 -19.73
C TRP A 120 1.16 -2.88 -18.22
N ILE A 121 2.27 -2.43 -17.63
CA ILE A 121 2.43 -2.37 -16.18
C ILE A 121 2.41 -0.92 -15.70
N THR A 122 1.81 -0.72 -14.52
CA THR A 122 1.70 0.60 -13.88
C THR A 122 2.34 0.65 -12.52
N HIS A 123 2.40 -0.49 -11.83
CA HIS A 123 3.00 -0.61 -10.50
C HIS A 123 3.72 -1.95 -10.38
N TYR A 124 4.69 -2.00 -9.48
CA TYR A 124 5.37 -3.23 -9.11
C TYR A 124 5.67 -3.29 -7.60
N GLN A 125 5.89 -4.49 -7.08
CA GLN A 125 6.30 -4.75 -5.70
C GLN A 125 7.30 -5.93 -5.70
N PRO A 126 8.48 -5.79 -5.06
CA PRO A 126 9.43 -6.89 -4.96
C PRO A 126 8.88 -8.09 -4.16
N ILE A 127 9.14 -9.31 -4.61
CA ILE A 127 8.82 -10.52 -3.85
C ILE A 127 9.99 -10.88 -2.93
N GLU A 128 9.81 -10.69 -1.63
CA GLU A 128 10.78 -11.17 -0.64
C GLU A 128 10.61 -12.67 -0.43
N LYS A 129 11.55 -13.46 -0.96
CA LYS A 129 11.60 -14.91 -0.68
C LYS A 129 11.98 -15.13 0.79
N PRO A 130 11.31 -16.04 1.51
CA PRO A 130 11.66 -16.34 2.90
C PRO A 130 13.13 -16.76 2.99
N LYS A 131 13.83 -16.23 3.99
CA LYS A 131 15.20 -16.66 4.29
C LYS A 131 15.16 -18.13 4.72
N PRO A 132 16.15 -18.94 4.33
CA PRO A 132 16.24 -20.30 4.84
C PRO A 132 16.33 -20.28 6.37
N PRO A 133 15.76 -21.30 7.06
CA PRO A 133 15.90 -21.44 8.50
C PRO A 133 17.38 -21.51 8.90
N ILE A 134 17.69 -20.87 10.03
CA ILE A 134 19.00 -20.97 10.68
C ILE A 134 18.89 -22.20 11.59
N TYR A 135 19.36 -23.35 11.12
CA TYR A 135 19.54 -24.56 11.95
C TYR A 135 20.91 -24.55 12.63
#